data_AF-A0A0S6X312-F1
#
_entry.id   AF-A0A0S6X312-F1
#
_cell.length_a   1.000
_cell.length_b   1.000
_cell.length_c   1.000
_cell.angle_alpha   90.00
_cell.angle_beta   90.00
_cell.angle_gamma   90.00
#
_symmetry.space_group_name_H-M   'P 1'
#
loop_
_entity.id
_entity.type
_entity.pdbx_description
1 polymer ?
#
loop_
_entity_poly.entity_id
_entity_poly.type
_entity_poly.pdbx_seq_one_letter_code
_entity_poly.pdbx_strand_id
1 'polypeptide(L)'
;MAGLGRALAGLALVLGAGAPLLSTAAMAAEAPAKPSLVPADFAVPTRVVGEGFQIVPLAPELAAIDKAAYMSSIAHLQQTFTRSAAWPHEGITDAEALTDMETEQARFAARTSFAYAVLTPDGTRERGCVYVQPSPVPGYDAVVRLWVTKAEYEAGFEDELYAFVRGWMAKDWPFARVAYPGRTIDWTSWDALTAKD
;
A
#
# COMPACT_ATOMS: atom_id res chain seq x y z
N MET A 1 -27.69 10.85 83.04
CA MET A 1 -27.06 11.19 81.74
C MET A 1 -27.75 10.34 80.68
N ALA A 2 -28.91 10.82 80.22
CA ALA A 2 -29.80 10.11 79.32
C ALA A 2 -29.66 10.71 77.90
N GLY A 3 -29.56 9.83 76.90
CA GLY A 3 -29.63 10.18 75.49
C GLY A 3 -31.08 10.27 75.01
N LEU A 4 -31.39 11.37 74.34
CA LEU A 4 -32.56 11.68 73.50
C LEU A 4 -31.97 12.57 72.38
N GLY A 5 -32.37 12.58 71.12
CA GLY A 5 -33.51 12.01 70.41
C GLY A 5 -33.67 12.83 69.13
N ARG A 6 -33.77 12.12 67.99
CA ARG A 6 -34.54 12.40 66.78
C ARG A 6 -34.86 13.86 66.33
N ALA A 7 -34.45 14.10 65.07
CA ALA A 7 -35.31 14.40 63.90
C ALA A 7 -35.54 15.86 63.42
N LEU A 8 -35.84 15.90 62.10
CA LEU A 8 -36.50 16.92 61.27
C LEU A 8 -35.56 18.03 60.73
N ALA A 9 -35.24 18.07 59.43
CA ALA A 9 -36.06 18.42 58.25
C ALA A 9 -36.36 19.94 58.16
N GLY A 10 -35.91 20.57 57.07
CA GLY A 10 -36.22 21.96 56.70
C GLY A 10 -35.12 22.54 55.79
N LEU A 11 -35.20 22.38 54.46
CA LEU A 11 -35.86 23.24 53.49
C LEU A 11 -35.02 24.47 53.04
N ALA A 12 -34.50 24.34 51.82
CA ALA A 12 -34.29 25.34 50.76
C ALA A 12 -33.60 26.68 51.06
N LEU A 13 -32.49 26.95 50.34
CA LEU A 13 -32.37 28.18 49.55
C LEU A 13 -31.45 27.98 48.32
N VAL A 14 -32.00 28.33 47.17
CA VAL A 14 -31.42 28.45 45.82
C VAL A 14 -30.49 29.69 45.82
N LEU A 15 -29.29 29.74 45.24
CA LEU A 15 -28.99 30.04 43.83
C LEU A 15 -27.45 30.06 43.68
N GLY A 16 -26.89 29.01 43.09
CA GLY A 16 -25.53 29.04 42.54
C GLY A 16 -25.64 29.08 41.02
N ALA A 17 -25.49 30.25 40.42
CA ALA A 17 -25.36 30.39 38.97
C ALA A 17 -23.96 29.91 38.55
N GLY A 18 -23.78 28.59 38.45
CA GLY A 18 -22.66 27.98 37.76
C GLY A 18 -23.03 27.77 36.30
N ALA A 19 -22.64 28.70 35.42
CA ALA A 19 -22.72 28.47 33.99
C ALA A 19 -21.80 27.29 33.62
N PRO A 20 -22.26 26.26 32.90
CA PRO A 20 -21.38 25.22 32.43
C PRO A 20 -20.48 25.80 31.34
N LEU A 21 -19.16 25.69 31.55
CA LEU A 21 -18.18 25.83 30.47
C LEU A 21 -18.43 24.67 29.49
N LEU A 22 -19.13 24.97 28.40
CA LEU A 22 -19.24 24.09 27.25
C LEU A 22 -17.83 23.85 26.70
N SER A 23 -17.28 22.69 27.01
CA SER A 23 -16.09 22.16 26.34
C SER A 23 -16.52 21.75 24.94
N THR A 24 -16.32 22.63 23.96
CA THR A 24 -16.35 22.25 22.56
C THR A 24 -15.04 21.55 22.24
N ALA A 25 -14.99 20.23 22.49
CA ALA A 25 -14.03 19.37 21.82
C ALA A 25 -14.30 19.49 20.32
N ALA A 26 -13.40 20.16 19.60
CA ALA A 26 -13.42 20.21 18.15
C ALA A 26 -13.25 18.77 17.64
N MET A 27 -14.29 18.22 17.02
CA MET A 27 -14.12 17.06 16.16
C MET A 27 -13.25 17.50 14.99
N ALA A 28 -11.98 17.07 14.99
CA ALA A 28 -11.20 17.07 13.78
C ALA A 28 -11.98 16.25 12.75
N ALA A 29 -12.45 16.90 11.69
CA ALA A 29 -13.08 16.23 10.57
C ALA A 29 -12.05 15.27 9.97
N GLU A 30 -12.30 13.98 10.12
CA GLU A 30 -11.52 12.91 9.50
C GLU A 30 -11.64 13.08 7.98
N ALA A 31 -10.51 13.19 7.29
CA ALA A 31 -10.51 13.25 5.83
C ALA A 31 -11.24 12.01 5.28
N PRO A 32 -12.03 12.13 4.19
CA PRO A 32 -12.76 10.97 3.66
C PRO A 32 -11.76 9.84 3.35
N ALA A 33 -12.01 8.66 3.93
CA ALA A 33 -11.21 7.48 3.67
C ALA A 33 -11.18 7.22 2.16
N LYS A 34 -9.98 6.98 1.61
CA LYS A 34 -9.84 6.64 0.18
C LYS A 34 -10.68 5.39 -0.10
N PRO A 35 -11.45 5.35 -1.20
CA PRO A 35 -12.22 4.16 -1.55
C PRO A 35 -11.30 2.96 -1.76
N SER A 36 -11.75 1.78 -1.35
CA SER A 36 -11.02 0.53 -1.58
C SER A 36 -10.91 0.24 -3.07
N LEU A 37 -9.78 -0.34 -3.49
CA LEU A 37 -9.50 -0.71 -4.87
C LEU A 37 -10.34 -1.91 -5.36
N VAL A 38 -10.82 -2.75 -4.44
CA VAL A 38 -11.50 -4.02 -4.75
C VAL A 38 -12.73 -4.20 -3.85
N PRO A 39 -13.78 -4.93 -4.29
CA PRO A 39 -14.98 -5.21 -3.50
C PRO A 39 -14.65 -5.79 -2.13
N ALA A 40 -15.44 -5.50 -1.09
CA ALA A 40 -15.13 -5.93 0.29
C ALA A 40 -15.02 -7.46 0.46
N ASP A 41 -15.77 -8.23 -0.34
CA ASP A 41 -15.82 -9.69 -0.36
C ASP A 41 -14.74 -10.33 -1.25
N PHE A 42 -13.98 -9.52 -2.00
CA PHE A 42 -12.89 -10.04 -2.83
C PHE A 42 -11.73 -10.54 -1.96
N ALA A 43 -11.39 -11.82 -2.10
CA ALA A 43 -10.25 -12.44 -1.45
C ALA A 43 -8.96 -12.06 -2.17
N VAL A 44 -8.27 -11.03 -1.66
CA VAL A 44 -6.98 -10.57 -2.21
C VAL A 44 -5.95 -11.70 -2.06
N PRO A 45 -5.27 -12.14 -3.14
CA PRO A 45 -4.30 -13.22 -3.06
C PRO A 45 -3.16 -12.88 -2.09
N THR A 46 -2.85 -13.77 -1.15
CA THR A 46 -1.69 -13.62 -0.24
C THR A 46 -0.51 -14.51 -0.63
N ARG A 47 -0.71 -15.38 -1.63
CA ARG A 47 0.34 -16.18 -2.26
C ARG A 47 -0.12 -16.65 -3.63
N VAL A 48 0.74 -16.49 -4.63
CA VAL A 48 0.53 -17.04 -5.98
C VAL A 48 1.83 -17.70 -6.43
N VAL A 49 1.74 -18.87 -7.06
CA VAL A 49 2.92 -19.63 -7.52
C VAL A 49 2.97 -19.58 -9.05
N GLY A 50 4.11 -19.15 -9.58
CA GLY A 50 4.45 -19.25 -11.00
C GLY A 50 5.51 -20.32 -11.26
N GLU A 51 5.99 -20.41 -12.49
CA GLU A 51 7.08 -21.33 -12.83
C GLU A 51 8.40 -20.77 -12.29
N GLY A 52 8.96 -21.39 -11.25
CA GLY A 52 10.23 -20.93 -10.68
C GLY A 52 10.16 -19.63 -9.86
N PHE A 53 8.98 -19.19 -9.42
CA PHE A 53 8.83 -18.10 -8.46
C PHE A 53 7.53 -18.18 -7.66
N GLN A 54 7.44 -17.38 -6.61
CA GLN A 54 6.21 -17.12 -5.88
C GLN A 54 6.01 -15.62 -5.66
N ILE A 55 4.77 -15.17 -5.67
CA ILE A 55 4.37 -13.79 -5.42
C ILE A 55 3.68 -13.75 -4.05
N VAL A 56 4.19 -12.91 -3.14
CA VAL A 56 3.64 -12.72 -1.78
C VAL A 56 3.58 -11.23 -1.44
N PRO A 57 2.64 -10.77 -0.59
CA PRO A 57 2.57 -9.37 -0.19
C PRO A 57 3.88 -8.87 0.42
N LEU A 58 4.26 -7.63 0.10
CA LEU A 58 5.32 -6.95 0.82
C LEU A 58 4.89 -6.70 2.26
N ALA A 59 5.80 -6.98 3.19
CA ALA A 59 5.59 -6.87 4.62
C ALA A 59 6.95 -6.70 5.34
N PRO A 60 6.97 -6.21 6.60
CA PRO A 60 8.20 -5.94 7.36
C PRO A 60 9.22 -7.08 7.35
N GLU A 61 8.76 -8.33 7.31
CA GLU A 61 9.61 -9.53 7.30
C GLU A 61 10.47 -9.66 6.03
N LEU A 62 10.07 -8.99 4.94
CA LEU A 62 10.80 -8.99 3.67
C LEU A 62 11.72 -7.78 3.48
N ALA A 63 11.75 -6.82 4.42
CA ALA A 63 12.46 -5.55 4.25
C ALA A 63 13.94 -5.71 3.84
N ALA A 64 14.65 -6.67 4.45
CA ALA A 64 16.05 -6.94 4.12
C ALA A 64 16.22 -7.58 2.73
N ILE A 65 15.28 -8.44 2.33
CA ILE A 65 15.31 -9.16 1.04
C ILE A 65 14.97 -8.19 -0.10
N ASP A 66 13.91 -7.39 0.05
CA ASP A 66 13.50 -6.36 -0.91
C ASP A 66 14.59 -5.30 -1.09
N LYS A 67 15.14 -4.81 0.03
CA LYS A 67 16.27 -3.88 -0.01
C LYS A 67 17.46 -4.44 -0.76
N ALA A 68 17.85 -5.69 -0.51
CA ALA A 68 18.94 -6.30 -1.25
C ALA A 68 18.64 -6.36 -2.77
N ALA A 69 17.38 -6.63 -3.15
CA ALA A 69 16.96 -6.68 -4.55
C ALA A 69 17.08 -5.30 -5.23
N TYR A 70 16.44 -4.25 -4.72
CA TYR A 70 16.50 -2.95 -5.41
C TYR A 70 17.88 -2.28 -5.33
N MET A 71 18.64 -2.48 -4.25
CA MET A 71 20.00 -1.93 -4.11
C MET A 71 20.99 -2.56 -5.09
N SER A 72 20.79 -3.83 -5.47
CA SER A 72 21.59 -4.48 -6.51
C SER A 72 21.36 -3.91 -7.92
N SER A 73 20.30 -3.10 -8.09
CA SER A 73 19.73 -2.77 -9.39
C SER A 73 19.45 -1.27 -9.58
N ILE A 74 20.07 -0.39 -8.78
CA ILE A 74 19.82 1.06 -8.78
C ILE A 74 19.75 1.66 -10.18
N ALA A 75 20.85 1.62 -10.94
CA ALA A 75 20.90 2.26 -12.26
C ALA A 75 19.89 1.66 -13.25
N HIS A 76 19.63 0.35 -13.16
CA HIS A 76 18.63 -0.32 -13.99
C HIS A 76 17.23 0.20 -13.66
N LEU A 77 16.82 0.15 -12.39
CA LEU A 77 15.49 0.56 -11.94
C LEU A 77 15.23 2.05 -12.15
N GLN A 78 16.24 2.90 -11.97
CA GLN A 78 16.16 4.32 -12.28
C GLN A 78 15.88 4.58 -13.76
N GLN A 79 16.38 3.73 -14.66
CA GLN A 79 16.18 3.87 -16.12
C GLN A 79 14.88 3.24 -16.60
N THR A 80 14.55 2.04 -16.11
CA THR A 80 13.48 1.20 -16.69
C THR A 80 12.17 1.30 -15.94
N PHE A 81 12.21 1.55 -14.62
CA PHE A 81 11.02 1.50 -13.76
C PHE A 81 10.60 2.89 -13.26
N THR A 82 11.43 3.56 -12.47
CA THR A 82 11.07 4.86 -11.87
C THR A 82 11.28 6.03 -12.81
N ARG A 83 12.18 5.90 -13.79
CA ARG A 83 12.60 6.99 -14.69
C ARG A 83 13.05 8.23 -13.90
N SER A 84 13.66 8.01 -12.73
CA SER A 84 14.03 9.05 -11.76
C SER A 84 15.20 8.60 -10.91
N ALA A 85 16.09 9.53 -10.55
CA ALA A 85 17.18 9.27 -9.60
C ALA A 85 16.74 9.26 -8.12
N ALA A 86 15.47 9.60 -7.85
CA ALA A 86 14.94 9.67 -6.49
C ALA A 86 14.73 8.31 -5.84
N TRP A 87 14.60 7.23 -6.62
CA TRP A 87 14.57 5.85 -6.10
C TRP A 87 14.95 4.84 -7.20
N PRO A 88 15.68 3.75 -6.86
CA PRO A 88 16.40 3.59 -5.59
C PRO A 88 17.66 4.46 -5.63
N HIS A 89 18.27 4.73 -4.49
CA HIS A 89 19.55 5.45 -4.43
C HIS A 89 20.44 4.87 -3.33
N GLU A 90 21.74 5.15 -3.42
CA GLU A 90 22.67 4.81 -2.36
C GLU A 90 22.27 5.54 -1.06
N GLY A 91 22.45 4.87 0.08
CA GLY A 91 22.19 5.46 1.39
C GLY A 91 20.78 5.24 1.97
N ILE A 92 19.89 4.51 1.28
CA ILE A 92 18.65 4.02 1.91
C ILE A 92 19.04 3.14 3.12
N THR A 93 18.57 3.52 4.30
CA THR A 93 18.85 2.84 5.58
C THR A 93 17.92 1.65 5.78
N ASP A 94 18.26 0.75 6.70
CA ASP A 94 17.38 -0.39 7.02
C ASP A 94 16.08 0.08 7.67
N ALA A 95 16.12 1.17 8.44
CA ALA A 95 14.95 1.78 9.05
C ALA A 95 13.99 2.38 8.01
N GLU A 96 14.52 3.05 6.98
CA GLU A 96 13.69 3.56 5.87
C GLU A 96 13.06 2.43 5.07
N ALA A 97 13.81 1.37 4.77
CA ALA A 97 13.29 0.19 4.08
C ALA A 97 12.19 -0.51 4.90
N LEU A 98 12.38 -0.65 6.22
CA LEU A 98 11.37 -1.19 7.12
C LEU A 98 10.10 -0.32 7.14
N THR A 99 10.26 1.00 7.22
CA THR A 99 9.13 1.96 7.19
C THR A 99 8.34 1.86 5.88
N ASP A 100 9.02 1.65 4.75
CA ASP A 100 8.36 1.45 3.46
C ASP A 100 7.52 0.16 3.46
N MET A 101 8.07 -0.93 3.99
CA MET A 101 7.34 -2.20 4.13
C MET A 101 6.13 -2.11 5.06
N GLU A 102 6.24 -1.41 6.20
CA GLU A 102 5.10 -1.13 7.08
C GLU A 102 4.02 -0.32 6.34
N THR A 103 4.43 0.64 5.50
CA THR A 103 3.53 1.46 4.70
C THR A 103 2.83 0.64 3.62
N GLU A 104 3.52 -0.29 2.95
CA GLU A 104 2.90 -1.22 2.00
C GLU A 104 1.95 -2.20 2.69
N GLN A 105 2.33 -2.75 3.85
CA GLN A 105 1.46 -3.63 4.64
C GLN A 105 0.17 -2.90 5.07
N ALA A 106 0.28 -1.65 5.53
CA ALA A 106 -0.88 -0.84 5.91
C ALA A 106 -1.80 -0.57 4.69
N ARG A 107 -1.23 -0.25 3.53
CA ARG A 107 -2.01 -0.06 2.28
C ARG A 107 -2.70 -1.33 1.82
N PHE A 108 -2.04 -2.47 1.97
CA PHE A 108 -2.60 -3.80 1.67
C PHE A 108 -3.78 -4.10 2.58
N ALA A 109 -3.63 -3.92 3.91
CA ALA A 109 -4.68 -4.12 4.89
C ALA A 109 -5.89 -3.18 4.66
N ALA A 110 -5.61 -1.92 4.30
CA ALA A 110 -6.63 -0.94 3.94
C ALA A 110 -7.24 -1.18 2.54
N ARG A 111 -6.73 -2.15 1.77
CA ARG A 111 -7.19 -2.48 0.42
C ARG A 111 -7.16 -1.27 -0.54
N THR A 112 -6.16 -0.40 -0.38
CA THR A 112 -6.00 0.84 -1.17
C THR A 112 -4.97 0.69 -2.29
N SER A 113 -3.97 -0.17 -2.09
CA SER A 113 -3.06 -0.69 -3.11
C SER A 113 -2.47 -2.01 -2.63
N PHE A 114 -1.94 -2.80 -3.56
CA PHE A 114 -1.33 -4.08 -3.25
C PHE A 114 0.07 -4.14 -3.87
N ALA A 115 1.09 -4.21 -3.02
CA ALA A 115 2.47 -4.43 -3.43
C ALA A 115 2.90 -5.86 -3.07
N TYR A 116 3.57 -6.52 -3.98
CA TYR A 116 3.98 -7.91 -3.85
C TYR A 116 5.46 -8.07 -4.20
N ALA A 117 6.18 -8.81 -3.38
CA ALA A 117 7.49 -9.36 -3.72
C ALA A 117 7.33 -10.56 -4.66
N VAL A 118 8.19 -10.64 -5.67
CA VAL A 118 8.37 -11.81 -6.54
C VAL A 118 9.60 -12.55 -6.05
N LEU A 119 9.40 -13.58 -5.25
CA LEU A 119 10.47 -14.35 -4.64
C LEU A 119 10.86 -15.56 -5.47
N THR A 120 12.10 -15.98 -5.32
CA THR A 120 12.55 -17.34 -5.67
C THR A 120 11.67 -18.42 -5.01
N PRO A 121 11.64 -19.66 -5.53
CA PRO A 121 10.76 -20.72 -5.01
C PRO A 121 11.00 -21.06 -3.53
N ASP A 122 12.24 -20.92 -3.07
CA ASP A 122 12.62 -21.14 -1.67
C ASP A 122 12.40 -19.90 -0.77
N GLY A 123 12.02 -18.77 -1.36
CA GLY A 123 11.73 -17.52 -0.64
C GLY A 123 12.96 -16.77 -0.15
N THR A 124 14.17 -17.19 -0.52
CA THR A 124 15.42 -16.65 0.05
C THR A 124 15.90 -15.37 -0.62
N ARG A 125 15.46 -15.12 -1.86
CA ARG A 125 15.83 -13.95 -2.66
C ARG A 125 14.64 -13.40 -3.43
N GLU A 126 14.56 -12.08 -3.50
CA GLU A 126 13.63 -11.37 -4.35
C GLU A 126 14.19 -11.14 -5.76
N ARG A 127 13.34 -11.40 -6.74
CA ARG A 127 13.60 -11.29 -8.18
C ARG A 127 13.03 -9.99 -8.74
N GLY A 128 12.03 -9.41 -8.10
CA GLY A 128 11.28 -8.25 -8.58
C GLY A 128 10.06 -7.95 -7.72
N CYS A 129 9.29 -6.93 -8.08
CA CYS A 129 8.02 -6.58 -7.43
C CYS A 129 6.88 -6.40 -8.43
N VAL A 130 5.65 -6.53 -7.94
CA VAL A 130 4.40 -6.20 -8.66
C VAL A 130 3.56 -5.26 -7.80
N TYR A 131 3.11 -4.15 -8.39
CA TYR A 131 2.25 -3.16 -7.75
C TYR A 131 0.92 -3.09 -8.48
N VAL A 132 -0.17 -3.21 -7.74
CA VAL A 132 -1.55 -3.05 -8.20
C VAL A 132 -2.15 -1.84 -7.48
N GLN A 133 -2.48 -0.80 -8.23
CA GLN A 133 -2.88 0.50 -7.69
C GLN A 133 -4.12 1.05 -8.41
N PRO A 134 -4.92 1.91 -7.77
CA PRO A 134 -5.99 2.62 -8.47
C PRO A 134 -5.42 3.42 -9.64
N SER A 135 -6.09 3.37 -10.79
CA SER A 135 -5.69 4.18 -11.93
C SER A 135 -6.01 5.66 -11.69
N PRO A 136 -5.07 6.59 -11.94
CA PRO A 136 -5.39 8.01 -12.02
C PRO A 136 -6.02 8.40 -13.36
N VAL A 137 -5.97 7.51 -14.37
CA VAL A 137 -6.49 7.75 -15.72
C VAL A 137 -7.90 7.19 -15.84
N PRO A 138 -8.91 8.00 -16.24
CA PRO A 138 -10.27 7.53 -16.48
C PRO A 138 -10.32 6.38 -17.50
N GLY A 139 -11.23 5.43 -17.25
CA GLY A 139 -11.40 4.26 -18.13
C GLY A 139 -10.45 3.10 -17.85
N TYR A 140 -9.64 3.17 -16.80
CA TYR A 140 -8.94 2.02 -16.23
C TYR A 140 -9.33 1.86 -14.76
N ASP A 141 -9.54 0.62 -14.32
CA ASP A 141 -9.87 0.32 -12.92
C ASP A 141 -8.60 0.31 -12.07
N ALA A 142 -7.51 -0.23 -12.63
CA ALA A 142 -6.22 -0.35 -11.98
C ALA A 142 -5.06 -0.06 -12.93
N VAL A 143 -3.94 0.34 -12.32
CA VAL A 143 -2.61 0.38 -12.92
C VAL A 143 -1.78 -0.72 -12.30
N VAL A 144 -1.16 -1.54 -13.16
CA VAL A 144 -0.19 -2.54 -12.75
C VAL A 144 1.19 -2.16 -13.26
N ARG A 145 2.13 -2.06 -12.34
CA ARG A 145 3.55 -1.83 -12.63
C ARG A 145 4.36 -2.96 -12.02
N LEU A 146 5.45 -3.32 -12.65
CA LEU A 146 6.36 -4.33 -12.13
C LEU A 146 7.79 -3.96 -12.50
N TRP A 147 8.73 -4.49 -11.73
CA TRP A 147 10.15 -4.47 -12.06
C TRP A 147 10.78 -5.80 -11.68
N VAL A 148 11.91 -6.10 -12.29
CA VAL A 148 12.79 -7.19 -11.85
C VAL A 148 14.18 -6.64 -11.58
N THR A 149 14.97 -7.34 -10.79
CA THR A 149 16.39 -6.98 -10.61
C THR A 149 17.12 -7.02 -11.95
N LYS A 150 18.22 -6.28 -12.08
CA LYS A 150 19.05 -6.24 -13.30
C LYS A 150 19.46 -7.64 -13.76
N ALA A 151 19.85 -8.51 -12.83
CA ALA A 151 20.25 -9.88 -13.15
C ALA A 151 19.10 -10.71 -13.74
N GLU A 152 17.88 -10.54 -13.22
CA GLU A 152 16.69 -11.23 -13.70
C GLU A 152 16.22 -10.66 -15.05
N TYR A 153 16.36 -9.36 -15.25
CA TYR A 153 16.14 -8.72 -16.55
C TYR A 153 17.09 -9.29 -17.62
N GLU A 154 18.39 -9.38 -17.33
CA GLU A 154 19.39 -9.95 -18.24
C GLU A 154 19.16 -11.45 -18.53
N ALA A 155 18.54 -12.16 -17.59
CA ALA A 155 18.13 -13.54 -17.77
C ALA A 155 16.82 -13.69 -18.58
N GLY A 156 16.16 -12.60 -18.97
CA GLY A 156 14.91 -12.60 -19.73
C GLY A 156 13.66 -12.88 -18.89
N PHE A 157 13.76 -12.86 -17.56
CA PHE A 157 12.63 -13.18 -16.67
C PHE A 157 11.52 -12.12 -16.69
N GLU A 158 11.85 -10.88 -17.07
CA GLU A 158 10.89 -9.78 -17.05
C GLU A 158 9.66 -10.05 -17.96
N ASP A 159 9.88 -10.62 -19.14
CA ASP A 159 8.81 -10.93 -20.09
C ASP A 159 7.94 -12.10 -19.60
N GLU A 160 8.56 -13.10 -18.97
CA GLU A 160 7.86 -14.21 -18.34
C GLU A 160 6.96 -13.73 -17.19
N LEU A 161 7.51 -12.92 -16.28
CA LEU A 161 6.76 -12.33 -15.18
C LEU A 161 5.62 -11.44 -15.70
N TYR A 162 5.86 -10.64 -16.72
CA TYR A 162 4.83 -9.78 -17.30
C TYR A 162 3.68 -10.59 -17.91
N ALA A 163 3.99 -11.64 -18.67
CA ALA A 163 2.97 -12.53 -19.23
C ALA A 163 2.16 -13.21 -18.13
N PHE A 164 2.82 -13.70 -17.08
CA PHE A 164 2.17 -14.30 -15.91
C PHE A 164 1.24 -13.31 -15.22
N VAL A 165 1.72 -12.11 -14.87
CA VAL A 165 0.95 -11.09 -14.16
C VAL A 165 -0.27 -10.66 -14.97
N ARG A 166 -0.14 -10.51 -16.29
CA ARG A 166 -1.30 -10.21 -17.16
C ARG A 166 -2.37 -11.30 -17.09
N GLY A 167 -1.97 -12.57 -17.15
CA GLY A 167 -2.90 -13.70 -17.01
C GLY A 167 -3.54 -13.73 -15.63
N TRP A 168 -2.75 -13.51 -14.58
CA TRP A 168 -3.21 -13.46 -13.20
C TRP A 168 -4.24 -12.34 -12.97
N MET A 169 -3.96 -11.11 -13.43
CA MET A 169 -4.91 -9.99 -13.35
C MET A 169 -6.20 -10.28 -14.11
N ALA A 170 -6.13 -10.87 -15.31
CA ALA A 170 -7.32 -11.13 -16.12
C ALA A 170 -8.21 -12.24 -15.56
N LYS A 171 -7.61 -13.21 -14.85
CA LYS A 171 -8.31 -14.40 -14.37
C LYS A 171 -8.84 -14.23 -12.95
N ASP A 172 -8.01 -13.69 -12.06
CA ASP A 172 -8.25 -13.80 -10.62
C ASP A 172 -8.60 -12.45 -9.98
N TRP A 173 -8.49 -11.32 -10.70
CA TRP A 173 -8.81 -9.98 -10.18
C TRP A 173 -10.12 -9.44 -10.76
N PRO A 174 -10.85 -8.56 -10.04
CA PRO A 174 -12.17 -8.10 -10.43
C PRO A 174 -12.14 -6.94 -11.45
N PHE A 175 -10.98 -6.64 -12.04
CA PHE A 175 -10.80 -5.49 -12.92
C PHE A 175 -11.24 -5.82 -14.35
N ALA A 176 -12.05 -4.96 -14.95
CA ALA A 176 -12.39 -5.03 -16.36
C ALA A 176 -11.27 -4.46 -17.24
N ARG A 177 -10.60 -3.40 -16.78
CA ARG A 177 -9.56 -2.69 -17.55
C ARG A 177 -8.36 -2.36 -16.68
N VAL A 178 -7.22 -2.98 -16.99
CA VAL A 178 -5.94 -2.75 -16.32
C VAL A 178 -4.97 -2.05 -17.28
N ALA A 179 -4.38 -0.95 -16.83
CA ALA A 179 -3.31 -0.26 -17.53
C ALA A 179 -1.94 -0.84 -17.15
N TYR A 180 -1.06 -0.99 -18.14
CA TYR A 180 0.35 -1.38 -17.95
C TYR A 180 1.26 -0.33 -18.60
N PRO A 181 1.51 0.80 -17.91
CA PRO A 181 2.39 1.87 -18.39
C PRO A 181 3.81 1.37 -18.67
N GLY A 182 4.43 1.87 -19.73
CA GLY A 182 5.74 1.41 -20.21
C GLY A 182 5.72 0.07 -20.95
N ARG A 183 4.55 -0.58 -21.06
CA ARG A 183 4.37 -1.87 -21.76
C ARG A 183 3.34 -1.74 -22.87
N THR A 184 2.05 -1.83 -22.53
CA THR A 184 0.96 -1.71 -23.53
C THR A 184 0.61 -0.27 -23.84
N ILE A 185 1.03 0.66 -22.99
CA ILE A 185 0.90 2.10 -23.18
C ILE A 185 2.32 2.65 -23.02
N ASP A 186 2.87 3.25 -24.06
CA ASP A 186 4.21 3.85 -23.97
C ASP A 186 4.22 5.00 -22.96
N TRP A 187 5.41 5.31 -22.45
CA TRP A 187 5.56 6.29 -21.38
C TRP A 187 5.10 7.69 -21.77
N THR A 188 5.35 8.13 -23.02
CA THR A 188 4.93 9.45 -23.50
C THR A 188 3.41 9.57 -23.48
N SER A 189 2.72 8.54 -23.99
CA SER A 189 1.25 8.48 -23.94
C SER A 189 0.72 8.42 -22.51
N TRP A 190 1.34 7.65 -21.63
CA TRP A 190 0.93 7.57 -20.23
C TRP A 190 1.12 8.87 -19.45
N ASP A 191 2.25 9.55 -19.66
CA ASP A 191 2.56 10.82 -19.02
C ASP A 191 1.59 11.91 -19.47
N ALA A 192 1.21 11.93 -20.75
CA ALA A 192 0.18 12.84 -21.26
C ALA A 192 -1.21 12.60 -20.63
N LEU A 193 -1.55 11.35 -20.32
CA LEU A 193 -2.81 10.99 -19.65
C LEU A 193 -2.83 11.33 -18.16
N THR A 194 -1.66 11.54 -17.55
CA THR A 194 -1.51 11.76 -16.10
C THR A 194 -1.01 13.15 -15.74
N ALA A 195 -0.64 13.97 -16.73
CA ALA A 195 -0.42 15.39 -16.56
C ALA A 195 -1.66 16.03 -15.93
N LYS A 196 -1.48 16.65 -14.76
CA LYS A 196 -2.51 17.49 -14.17
C LYS A 196 -2.51 18.82 -14.93
N ASP A 197 -3.70 19.30 -15.31
CA ASP A 197 -3.90 20.69 -15.71
C ASP A 197 -3.47 21.67 -14.61
#